data_AF-A0A3D0H2I1-F1
#
_entry.id   AF-A0A3D0H2I1-F1
#
_cell.length_a   1.000
_cell.length_b   1.000
_cell.length_c   1.000
_cell.angle_alpha   90.00
_cell.angle_beta   90.00
_cell.angle_gamma   90.00
#
_symmetry.space_group_name_H-M   'P 1'
#
loop_
_entity.id
_entity.type
_entity.pdbx_description
1 polymer ?
#
loop_
_entity_poly.entity_id
_entity_poly.type
_entity_poly.pdbx_seq_one_letter_code
_entity_poly.pdbx_strand_id
1 'polypeptide(L)' 'MALALPILVGSYFAYHRLVHQPTLPEGLIQANGRIERDHITVSSKFSGRIQTMSVQEGDWVKAGQTLIVLDDTQVRTRVT' A
#
# COMPACT_ATOMS: atom_id res chain seq x y z
N MET A 1 45.79 -0.97 37.72
CA MET A 1 44.49 -0.48 38.23
C MET A 1 44.23 1.00 37.91
N ALA A 2 45.24 1.87 37.79
CA ALA A 2 45.06 3.31 37.54
C ALA A 2 44.33 3.69 36.23
N LEU A 3 44.40 2.86 35.19
CA LEU A 3 43.77 3.11 33.88
C LEU A 3 42.32 2.61 33.76
N ALA A 4 41.86 1.75 34.67
CA ALA A 4 40.53 1.15 34.56
C ALA A 4 39.41 2.16 34.85
N LEU A 5 39.65 3.09 35.78
CA LEU A 5 38.70 4.11 36.20
C LEU A 5 38.34 5.11 35.08
N PRO A 6 39.32 5.75 34.38
CA PRO A 6 38.99 6.69 33.29
C PRO A 6 38.33 6.00 32.09
N ILE A 7 38.66 4.73 31.83
CA ILE A 7 38.01 3.96 30.76
C ILE A 7 36.54 3.70 31.12
N LEU A 8 36.27 3.33 32.37
CA LEU A 8 34.89 3.11 32.84
C LEU A 8 34.07 4.40 32.76
N VAL A 9 34.62 5.52 33.23
CA VAL A 9 33.95 6.83 33.19
C VAL A 9 33.75 7.29 31.74
N GLY A 10 34.78 7.18 30.90
CA GLY A 10 34.69 7.54 29.48
C GLY A 10 33.67 6.68 28.72
N SER A 11 33.66 5.37 28.98
CA SER A 11 32.71 4.43 28.39
C SER A 11 31.28 4.70 28.85
N TYR A 12 31.09 4.98 30.14
CA TYR A 12 29.78 5.33 30.70
C TYR A 12 29.25 6.64 30.09
N PHE A 13 30.11 7.66 29.98
CA PHE A 13 29.74 8.95 29.42
C PHE A 13 29.44 8.87 27.92
N ALA A 14 30.25 8.11 27.17
CA ALA A 14 30.02 7.85 25.75
C ALA A 14 28.72 7.06 25.53
N TYR A 15 28.47 6.03 26.34
CA TYR A 15 27.22 5.26 26.31
C TYR A 15 26.02 6.15 26.59
N HIS A 16 26.07 6.98 27.64
CA HIS A 16 24.99 7.89 27.98
C HIS A 16 24.70 8.87 26.84
N ARG A 17 25.74 9.44 26.20
CA ARG A 17 25.57 10.39 25.10
C ARG A 17 25.03 9.74 23.82
N LEU A 18 25.43 8.51 23.51
CA LEU A 18 25.04 7.81 22.29
C LEU A 18 23.65 7.17 22.38
N VAL A 19 23.23 6.76 23.58
CA VAL A 19 21.95 6.03 23.79
C VAL A 19 20.77 6.98 24.04
N HIS A 20 21.00 8.18 24.58
CA HIS A 20 19.95 9.18 24.74
C HIS A 20 19.66 9.86 23.41
N GLN A 21 18.85 9.21 22.57
CA GLN A 21 18.24 9.87 21.43
C GLN A 21 17.31 10.98 21.93
N PRO A 22 17.28 12.15 21.27
CA PRO A 22 16.40 13.24 21.66
C PRO A 22 14.96 12.74 21.66
N THR A 23 14.32 12.78 22.83
CA THR A 23 12.88 12.60 22.97
C THR A 23 12.17 13.62 22.11
N LEU A 24 11.05 13.24 21.48
CA LEU A 24 10.26 14.19 20.70
C LEU A 24 9.96 15.44 21.55
N PRO A 25 10.06 16.66 20.98
CA PRO A 25 9.65 17.89 21.66
C PRO A 25 8.27 17.78 22.29
N GLU A 26 8.06 18.45 23.42
CA GLU A 26 6.77 18.43 24.11
C GLU A 26 5.63 18.82 23.15
N GLY A 27 4.55 18.03 23.15
CA GLY A 27 3.41 18.21 22.26
C GLY A 27 3.50 17.48 20.91
N LEU A 28 4.62 16.80 20.60
CA LEU A 28 4.73 15.97 19.40
C LEU A 28 4.57 14.48 19.71
N ILE A 29 3.71 13.82 18.94
CA ILE A 29 3.48 12.37 19.00
C ILE A 29 4.03 11.76 17.71
N GLN A 30 4.89 10.75 17.84
CA GLN A 30 5.31 9.96 16.69
C GLN A 30 4.25 8.90 16.40
N ALA A 31 3.59 9.02 15.25
CA ALA A 31 2.63 8.04 14.75
C ALA A 31 3.06 7.56 13.36
N ASN A 32 2.96 6.26 13.13
CA ASN A 32 3.14 5.66 11.82
C ASN A 32 1.76 5.29 11.28
N GLY A 33 1.42 5.83 10.12
CA GLY A 33 0.22 5.44 9.37
C GLY A 33 0.60 4.59 8.17
N ARG A 34 -0.27 3.65 7.79
CA ARG A 34 -0.19 2.96 6.50
C ARG A 34 -1.47 3.25 5.71
N ILE A 35 -1.29 3.58 4.44
CA ILE A 35 -2.41 3.78 3.52
C ILE A 35 -2.85 2.40 3.04
N GLU A 36 -4.11 2.07 3.31
CA GLU A 36 -4.76 0.89 2.78
C GLU A 36 -5.68 1.29 1.62
N ARG A 37 -5.81 0.42 0.63
CA ARG A 37 -6.75 0.57 -0.48
C ARG A 37 -7.40 -0.76 -0.78
N ASP A 38 -8.69 -0.71 -1.08
CA ASP A 38 -9.42 -1.87 -1.58
C ASP A 38 -9.05 -2.09 -3.05
N HIS A 39 -8.61 -3.32 -3.36
CA HIS A 39 -8.38 -3.75 -4.73
C HIS A 39 -9.53 -4.66 -5.15
N ILE A 40 -10.28 -4.24 -6.15
CA ILE A 40 -11.38 -5.01 -6.72
C ILE A 40 -10.98 -5.50 -8.10
N THR A 41 -11.01 -6.81 -8.29
CA THR A 41 -10.83 -7.44 -9.61
C THR A 41 -12.20 -7.71 -10.21
N VAL A 42 -12.46 -7.16 -11.40
CA VAL A 42 -13.71 -7.37 -12.14
C VAL A 42 -13.44 -8.33 -13.30
N SER A 43 -14.24 -9.39 -13.41
CA SER A 43 -14.17 -10.36 -14.51
C SER A 43 -15.57 -10.69 -15.03
N SER A 44 -15.64 -11.12 -16.28
CA SER A 44 -16.89 -11.59 -16.86
C SER A 44 -17.30 -12.94 -16.26
N LYS A 45 -18.61 -13.13 -16.08
CA LYS A 45 -19.20 -14.42 -15.69
C LYS A 45 -19.20 -15.44 -16.84
N PHE A 46 -19.10 -14.97 -18.07
CA PHE A 46 -19.12 -15.79 -19.28
C PHE A 46 -17.83 -15.61 -20.05
N SER A 47 -17.30 -16.70 -20.60
CA SER A 47 -16.24 -16.63 -21.59
C SER A 47 -16.77 -15.98 -22.87
N GLY A 48 -15.97 -15.11 -23.49
CA GLY A 48 -16.34 -14.43 -24.71
C GLY A 48 -15.18 -13.59 -25.25
N ARG A 49 -15.29 -13.16 -26.49
CA ARG A 49 -14.33 -12.24 -27.11
C ARG A 49 -14.73 -10.80 -26.74
N ILE A 50 -13.74 -9.95 -26.46
CA ILE A 50 -13.99 -8.51 -26.29
C ILE A 50 -14.41 -7.93 -27.64
N GLN A 51 -15.60 -7.35 -27.68
CA GLN A 51 -16.10 -6.60 -28.83
C GLN A 51 -15.65 -5.14 -28.75
N THR A 52 -15.80 -4.52 -27.57
CA THR A 52 -15.44 -3.11 -27.34
C THR A 52 -14.85 -2.92 -25.95
N MET A 53 -13.83 -2.06 -25.85
CA MET A 53 -13.24 -1.60 -24.59
C MET A 53 -13.47 -0.09 -24.46
N SER A 54 -14.25 0.31 -23.44
CA SER A 54 -14.75 1.68 -23.28
C SER A 54 -13.89 2.56 -22.36
N VAL A 55 -12.82 2.00 -21.80
CA VAL A 55 -11.94 2.65 -20.81
C VAL A 55 -10.49 2.30 -21.09
N GLN A 56 -9.58 3.14 -20.60
CA GLN A 56 -8.14 2.94 -20.63
C GLN A 56 -7.58 2.91 -19.20
N GLU A 57 -6.32 2.47 -19.08
CA GLU A 57 -5.62 2.48 -17.80
C GLU A 57 -5.51 3.90 -17.24
N GLY A 58 -5.83 4.07 -15.96
CA GLY A 58 -5.82 5.36 -15.28
C GLY A 58 -7.13 6.14 -15.38
N ASP A 59 -8.12 5.66 -16.15
CA ASP A 59 -9.43 6.30 -16.22
C ASP A 59 -10.20 6.20 -14.89
N TRP A 60 -10.85 7.31 -14.52
CA TRP A 60 -11.81 7.32 -13.42
C TRP A 60 -13.13 6.72 -13.87
N VAL A 61 -13.64 5.73 -13.13
CA VAL A 61 -14.89 5.03 -13.44
C VAL A 61 -15.90 5.15 -12.31
N LYS A 62 -17.18 4.99 -12.65
CA LYS A 62 -18.30 5.00 -11.68
C LYS A 62 -18.93 3.62 -11.54
N ALA A 63 -19.56 3.36 -10.40
CA ALA A 63 -20.34 2.15 -10.21
C ALA A 63 -21.43 2.02 -11.29
N GLY A 64 -21.55 0.83 -11.88
CA GLY A 64 -22.48 0.56 -12.97
C GLY A 64 -22.02 0.99 -14.37
N GLN A 65 -20.86 1.64 -14.49
CA GLN A 65 -20.29 2.00 -15.80
C GLN A 65 -19.85 0.75 -16.56
N THR A 66 -20.28 0.64 -17.82
CA THR A 66 -19.82 -0.42 -18.72
C THR A 66 -18.35 -0.19 -19.09
N LEU A 67 -17.48 -1.12 -18.69
CA LEU A 67 -16.06 -1.09 -19.00
C LEU A 67 -15.74 -1.78 -20.32
N ILE A 68 -16.37 -2.93 -20.56
CA ILE A 68 -16.12 -3.84 -21.69
C ILE A 68 -17.46 -4.39 -22.18
N VAL A 69 -17.61 -4.52 -23.49
CA VAL A 69 -18.69 -5.27 -24.14
C VAL A 69 -18.11 -6.55 -24.73
N LEU A 70 -18.70 -7.70 -24.39
CA LEU A 70 -18.34 -8.99 -24.96
C LEU A 70 -19.23 -9.32 -26.16
N ASP A 71 -18.68 -10.06 -27.11
CA ASP A 71 -19.43 -10.66 -28.21
C ASP A 71 -20.46 -11.66 -27.66
N ASP A 72 -21.73 -11.42 -27.98
CA ASP A 72 -22.88 -12.18 -27.45
C ASP A 72 -23.43 -13.21 -28.44
N THR A 73 -22.80 -13.40 -29.60
CA THR A 73 -23.26 -14.34 -30.65
C THR A 73 -23.45 -15.77 -30.11
N GLN A 74 -22.51 -16.28 -29.33
CA GLN A 74 -22.60 -17.62 -28.72
C GLN A 74 -23.72 -17.73 -27.68
N VAL A 75 -23.97 -16.67 -26.91
CA VAL A 75 -25.01 -16.66 -25.88
C VAL A 75 -26.39 -16.62 -26.52
N ARG A 76 -26.57 -15.78 -27.55
CA ARG A 76 -27.86 -15.67 -28.27
C ARG A 76 -28.30 -16.99 -28.89
N THR A 77 -27.37 -17.73 -29.49
CA THR A 77 -27.66 -19.04 -30.09
C THR A 77 -28.12 -20.09 -29.08
N ARG A 78 -27.77 -19.96 -27.79
CA ARG A 78 -28.17 -20.93 -26.76
C ARG A 78 -29.58 -20.69 -26.21
N VAL A 79 -30.10 -19.47 -26.33
CA VAL A 79 -31.40 -19.08 -25.76
C VAL A 79 -32.53 -19.14 -26.80
N THR A 80 -32.19 -19.25 -28.09
CA THR A 80 -33.15 -19.51 -29.18
C THR A 80 -33.17 -21.00 -29.49
#